data_AF-A0A1A8BEN0-F1
#
_entry.id   AF-A0A1A8BEN0-F1
#
_cell.length_a   1.000
_cell.length_b   1.000
_cell.length_c   1.000
_cell.angle_alpha   90.00
_cell.angle_beta   90.00
_cell.angle_gamma   90.00
#
_symmetry.space_group_name_H-M   'P 1'
#
loop_
_entity.id
_entity.type
_entity.pdbx_description
1 polymer ?
#
loop_
_entity_poly.entity_id
_entity_poly.type
_entity_poly.pdbx_seq_one_letter_code
_entity_poly.pdbx_strand_id
1 'polypeptide(L)'
;MGCFTFLKAMMFVFNGIIFLAGIGILGVGIWVKVDSGSVLSFLGKIENVPPEISQVLNVGYLLIAIGALLVVIGFLGCCGAVRESKCMLLLFFLIVLLVFIAEVAGAVVILAFQPLAANLLAKVGQAASDNIKSSYGKNADLTGLWNSTMDTLKCCGFNNFTDFRNSPYYNSSTSMYPPQCCGNTNNPCNQTVAESTMTAGCFPKIKSLVDGNTVVIIAVALGIAALELCAMVVSMTLYCRIKSTMA
;
A
#
# COMPACT_ATOMS: atom_id res chain seq x y z
N MET A 1 17.44 37.24 -5.28
CA MET A 1 17.54 36.20 -6.34
C MET A 1 17.83 34.80 -5.77
N GLY A 2 18.76 34.61 -4.83
CA GLY A 2 19.14 33.26 -4.33
C GLY A 2 18.02 32.39 -3.73
N CYS A 3 17.06 32.97 -2.99
CA CYS A 3 15.96 32.21 -2.38
C CYS A 3 15.04 31.55 -3.43
N PHE A 4 14.75 32.22 -4.54
CA PHE A 4 13.89 31.68 -5.60
C PHE A 4 14.56 30.48 -6.31
N THR A 5 15.85 30.61 -6.61
CA THR A 5 16.65 29.53 -7.20
C THR A 5 16.76 28.33 -6.25
N PHE A 6 16.92 28.58 -4.94
CA PHE A 6 16.94 27.52 -3.92
C PHE A 6 15.61 26.77 -3.85
N LEU A 7 14.47 27.47 -3.81
CA LEU A 7 13.14 26.84 -3.78
C LEU A 7 12.87 26.01 -5.03
N LYS A 8 13.28 26.50 -6.21
CA LYS A 8 13.17 25.77 -7.48
C LYS A 8 14.02 24.50 -7.48
N ALA A 9 15.27 24.59 -7.01
CA ALA A 9 16.17 23.45 -6.91
C ALA A 9 15.65 22.40 -5.92
N MET A 10 15.20 22.84 -4.74
CA MET A 10 14.59 22.00 -3.72
C MET A 10 13.38 21.25 -4.29
N MET A 11 12.44 21.98 -4.91
CA MET A 11 11.24 21.40 -5.49
C MET A 11 11.56 20.38 -6.60
N PHE A 12 12.57 20.65 -7.43
CA PHE A 12 13.01 19.70 -8.45
C PHE A 12 13.61 18.43 -7.86
N VAL A 13 14.49 18.54 -6.86
CA VAL A 13 15.15 17.37 -6.25
C VAL A 13 14.14 16.49 -5.52
N PHE A 14 13.31 17.06 -4.64
CA PHE A 14 12.34 16.27 -3.87
C PHE A 14 11.28 15.61 -4.75
N ASN A 15 10.70 16.35 -5.72
CA ASN A 15 9.73 15.75 -6.63
C ASN A 15 10.39 14.75 -7.59
N GLY A 16 11.67 14.89 -7.90
CA GLY A 16 12.43 13.93 -8.70
C GLY A 16 12.60 12.60 -7.98
N ILE A 17 12.89 12.64 -6.69
CA ILE A 17 12.95 11.44 -5.84
C ILE A 17 11.57 10.77 -5.76
N ILE A 18 10.50 11.56 -5.54
CA ILE A 18 9.12 11.05 -5.50
C ILE A 18 8.74 10.39 -6.83
N PHE A 19 9.10 11.01 -7.95
CA PHE A 19 8.85 10.47 -9.29
C PHE A 19 9.52 9.11 -9.50
N LEU A 20 10.81 8.98 -9.14
CA LEU A 20 11.55 7.72 -9.26
C LEU A 20 10.99 6.64 -8.34
N ALA A 21 10.66 6.99 -7.10
CA ALA A 21 9.99 6.09 -6.17
C ALA A 21 8.62 5.64 -6.70
N GLY A 22 7.85 6.55 -7.29
CA GLY A 22 6.57 6.26 -7.94
C GLY A 22 6.70 5.27 -9.08
N ILE A 23 7.71 5.40 -9.95
CA ILE A 23 8.00 4.43 -11.01
C ILE A 23 8.30 3.05 -10.40
N GLY A 24 9.12 3.00 -9.36
CA GLY A 24 9.44 1.75 -8.67
C GLY A 24 8.19 1.06 -8.10
N ILE A 25 7.37 1.79 -7.36
CA ILE A 25 6.12 1.27 -6.76
C ILE A 25 5.14 0.83 -7.84
N LEU A 26 4.98 1.63 -8.89
CA LEU A 26 4.12 1.28 -10.03
C LEU A 26 4.61 0.01 -10.72
N GLY A 27 5.91 -0.13 -10.93
CA GLY A 27 6.53 -1.33 -11.50
C GLY A 27 6.26 -2.58 -10.65
N VAL A 28 6.43 -2.49 -9.33
CA VAL A 28 6.09 -3.59 -8.40
C VAL A 28 4.60 -3.90 -8.43
N GLY A 29 3.73 -2.89 -8.45
CA GLY A 29 2.28 -3.08 -8.55
C GLY A 29 1.87 -3.80 -9.83
N ILE A 30 2.44 -3.41 -10.97
CA ILE A 30 2.23 -4.09 -12.26
C ILE A 30 2.79 -5.51 -12.21
N TRP A 31 4.00 -5.72 -11.68
CA TRP A 31 4.59 -7.05 -11.53
C TRP A 31 3.66 -7.99 -10.76
N VAL A 32 3.26 -7.59 -9.56
CA VAL A 32 2.32 -8.35 -8.71
C VAL A 32 1.04 -8.69 -9.47
N LYS A 33 0.53 -7.75 -10.29
CA LYS A 33 -0.71 -7.95 -11.04
C LYS A 33 -0.54 -8.84 -12.27
N VAL A 34 0.57 -8.72 -13.00
CA VAL A 34 0.86 -9.45 -14.24
C VAL A 34 1.27 -10.89 -13.95
N ASP A 35 2.03 -11.14 -12.88
CA ASP A 35 2.35 -12.52 -12.47
C ASP A 35 1.11 -13.26 -11.95
N SER A 36 0.11 -12.53 -11.44
CA SER A 36 -1.25 -13.03 -11.20
C SER A 36 -2.05 -13.30 -12.50
N GLY A 37 -1.42 -13.18 -13.68
CA GLY A 37 -2.03 -13.05 -15.01
C GLY A 37 -2.72 -14.28 -15.59
N SER A 38 -2.55 -15.48 -15.03
CA SER A 38 -3.38 -16.63 -15.44
C SER A 38 -4.82 -16.57 -14.90
N VAL A 39 -5.17 -15.55 -14.11
CA VAL A 39 -6.52 -15.33 -13.55
C VAL A 39 -7.33 -14.31 -14.35
N LEU A 40 -6.71 -13.51 -15.23
CA LEU A 40 -7.44 -12.55 -16.06
C LEU A 40 -8.34 -13.25 -17.11
N SER A 41 -8.04 -14.52 -17.43
CA SER A 41 -8.92 -15.40 -18.22
C SER A 41 -10.18 -15.86 -17.47
N PHE A 42 -10.28 -15.64 -16.14
CA PHE A 42 -11.46 -15.94 -15.33
C PHE A 42 -12.37 -14.72 -15.09
N LEU A 43 -11.95 -13.49 -15.42
CA LEU A 43 -12.80 -12.29 -15.29
C LEU A 43 -13.87 -12.18 -16.39
N GLY A 44 -13.90 -13.10 -17.36
CA GLY A 44 -14.95 -13.18 -18.36
C GLY A 44 -16.23 -13.89 -17.92
N LYS A 45 -16.38 -14.31 -16.65
CA LYS A 45 -17.46 -15.25 -16.26
C LYS A 45 -18.11 -15.08 -14.88
N ILE A 46 -18.12 -13.91 -14.25
CA ILE A 46 -18.96 -13.73 -13.05
C ILE A 46 -19.82 -12.47 -13.16
N GLU A 47 -21.07 -12.73 -13.51
CA GLU A 47 -22.24 -11.89 -13.36
C GLU A 47 -22.56 -11.70 -11.85
N ASN A 48 -22.92 -10.48 -11.46
CA ASN A 48 -23.65 -10.15 -10.22
C ASN A 48 -22.88 -10.04 -8.88
N VAL A 49 -21.75 -9.34 -8.85
CA VAL A 49 -21.25 -8.63 -7.65
C VAL A 49 -20.95 -7.18 -8.03
N PRO A 50 -21.26 -6.14 -7.22
CA PRO A 50 -20.84 -4.78 -7.52
C PRO A 50 -19.31 -4.75 -7.74
N PRO A 51 -18.84 -4.42 -8.96
CA PRO A 51 -17.46 -4.66 -9.39
C PRO A 51 -16.43 -3.71 -8.77
N GLU A 52 -16.89 -2.71 -8.01
CA GLU A 52 -16.07 -1.57 -7.60
C GLU A 52 -15.24 -1.83 -6.33
N ILE A 53 -15.61 -2.77 -5.46
CA ILE A 53 -14.93 -2.96 -4.16
C ILE A 53 -14.02 -4.20 -4.14
N SER A 54 -14.38 -5.26 -4.87
CA SER A 54 -13.58 -6.48 -4.97
C SER A 54 -12.26 -6.27 -5.72
N GLN A 55 -12.19 -5.29 -6.62
CA GLN A 55 -10.97 -4.91 -7.34
C GLN A 55 -10.06 -3.96 -6.52
N VAL A 56 -10.65 -3.11 -5.67
CA VAL A 56 -9.92 -2.12 -4.84
C VAL A 56 -9.17 -2.76 -3.67
N LEU A 57 -9.60 -3.93 -3.19
CA LEU A 57 -8.94 -4.66 -2.11
C LEU A 57 -7.77 -5.53 -2.58
N ASN A 58 -7.46 -5.53 -3.87
CA ASN A 58 -6.25 -6.20 -4.35
C ASN A 58 -5.06 -5.26 -4.13
N VAL A 59 -4.14 -5.71 -3.29
CA VAL A 59 -2.89 -5.02 -2.96
C VAL A 59 -2.17 -4.54 -4.24
N GLY A 60 -2.17 -5.33 -5.33
CA GLY A 60 -1.57 -4.93 -6.60
C GLY A 60 -2.20 -3.68 -7.23
N TYR A 61 -3.54 -3.56 -7.24
CA TYR A 61 -4.22 -2.37 -7.79
C TYR A 61 -3.99 -1.13 -6.92
N LEU A 62 -3.91 -1.29 -5.59
CA LEU A 62 -3.55 -0.19 -4.69
C LEU A 62 -2.13 0.32 -4.95
N LEU A 63 -1.15 -0.59 -5.12
CA LEU A 63 0.21 -0.21 -5.48
C LEU A 63 0.28 0.51 -6.83
N ILE A 64 -0.47 0.04 -7.84
CA ILE A 64 -0.56 0.69 -9.14
C ILE A 64 -1.15 2.10 -9.00
N ALA A 65 -2.26 2.25 -8.27
CA ALA A 65 -2.92 3.54 -8.09
C ALA A 65 -2.02 4.55 -7.36
N ILE A 66 -1.41 4.14 -6.24
CA ILE A 66 -0.48 4.99 -5.48
C ILE A 66 0.76 5.33 -6.32
N GLY A 67 1.37 4.33 -6.96
CA GLY A 67 2.54 4.52 -7.82
C GLY A 67 2.26 5.49 -8.97
N ALA A 68 1.14 5.33 -9.67
CA ALA A 68 0.73 6.23 -10.74
C ALA A 68 0.49 7.66 -10.25
N LEU A 69 -0.16 7.82 -9.09
CA LEU A 69 -0.35 9.14 -8.47
C LEU A 69 1.00 9.82 -8.17
N LEU A 70 1.94 9.10 -7.56
CA LEU A 70 3.29 9.59 -7.24
C LEU A 70 4.07 10.00 -8.50
N VAL A 71 3.95 9.23 -9.58
CA VAL A 71 4.54 9.56 -10.89
C VAL A 71 3.96 10.85 -11.45
N VAL A 72 2.63 11.02 -11.41
CA VAL A 72 1.97 12.22 -11.93
C VAL A 72 2.36 13.46 -11.12
N ILE A 73 2.26 13.42 -9.79
CA ILE A 73 2.62 14.57 -8.94
C ILE A 73 4.11 14.90 -9.06
N GLY A 74 4.99 13.89 -9.09
CA GLY A 74 6.43 14.07 -9.22
C GLY A 74 6.80 14.69 -10.57
N PHE A 75 6.18 14.25 -11.65
CA PHE A 75 6.37 14.83 -12.99
C PHE A 75 5.90 16.28 -13.06
N LEU A 76 4.68 16.58 -12.56
CA LEU A 76 4.14 17.94 -12.55
C LEU A 76 4.98 18.88 -11.68
N GLY A 77 5.45 18.41 -10.52
CA GLY A 77 6.33 19.17 -9.64
C GLY A 77 7.68 19.49 -10.28
N CYS A 78 8.34 18.50 -10.88
CA CYS A 78 9.63 18.67 -11.56
C CYS A 78 9.52 19.56 -12.80
N CYS A 79 8.60 19.24 -13.71
CA CYS A 79 8.43 19.98 -14.96
C CYS A 79 7.86 21.37 -14.72
N GLY A 80 6.95 21.53 -13.75
CA GLY A 80 6.41 22.83 -13.36
C GLY A 80 7.48 23.77 -12.84
N ALA A 81 8.39 23.27 -12.00
CA ALA A 81 9.53 24.04 -11.50
C ALA A 81 10.50 24.41 -12.63
N VAL A 82 10.94 23.44 -13.45
CA VAL A 82 11.96 23.66 -14.50
C VAL A 82 11.44 24.54 -15.63
N ARG A 83 10.27 24.22 -16.18
CA ARG A 83 9.67 24.93 -17.34
C ARG A 83 8.96 26.22 -16.95
N GLU A 84 8.89 26.54 -15.65
CA GLU A 84 8.18 27.71 -15.13
C GLU A 84 6.73 27.79 -15.66
N SER A 85 6.10 26.63 -15.81
CA SER A 85 4.74 26.53 -16.34
C SER A 85 3.72 26.70 -15.23
N LYS A 86 3.00 27.83 -15.25
CA LYS A 86 1.94 28.15 -14.30
C LYS A 86 0.85 27.07 -14.25
N CYS A 87 0.47 26.53 -15.41
CA CYS A 87 -0.56 25.49 -15.48
C CYS A 87 -0.12 24.22 -14.75
N MET A 88 1.12 23.77 -14.96
CA MET A 88 1.66 22.58 -14.28
C MET A 88 1.80 22.78 -12.76
N LEU A 89 2.26 23.96 -12.32
CA LEU A 89 2.35 24.30 -10.89
C LEU A 89 0.96 24.34 -10.22
N LEU A 90 -0.04 24.89 -10.91
CA LEU A 90 -1.42 24.92 -10.42
C LEU A 90 -2.01 23.51 -10.33
N LEU A 91 -1.81 22.67 -11.35
CA LEU A 91 -2.26 21.27 -11.31
C LEU A 91 -1.58 20.49 -10.18
N PHE A 92 -0.27 20.67 -9.99
CA PHE A 92 0.45 20.10 -8.86
C PHE A 92 -0.18 20.53 -7.53
N PHE A 93 -0.42 21.83 -7.34
CA PHE A 93 -1.07 22.34 -6.13
C PHE A 93 -2.46 21.73 -5.91
N LEU A 94 -3.30 21.67 -6.95
CA LEU A 94 -4.65 21.14 -6.83
C LEU A 94 -4.66 19.65 -6.45
N ILE A 95 -3.77 18.84 -7.05
CA ILE A 95 -3.69 17.42 -6.71
C ILE A 95 -3.21 17.24 -5.28
N VAL A 96 -2.14 17.93 -4.85
CA VAL A 96 -1.65 17.87 -3.46
C VAL A 96 -2.71 18.34 -2.46
N LEU A 97 -3.47 19.39 -2.80
CA LEU A 97 -4.59 19.85 -1.96
C LEU A 97 -5.67 18.79 -1.81
N LEU A 98 -6.03 18.09 -2.89
CA LEU A 98 -7.01 17.00 -2.85
C LEU A 98 -6.51 15.82 -2.00
N VAL A 99 -5.23 15.48 -2.10
CA VAL A 99 -4.61 14.45 -1.24
C VAL A 99 -4.68 14.88 0.22
N PHE A 100 -4.26 16.11 0.55
CA PHE A 100 -4.32 16.64 1.92
C PHE A 100 -5.76 16.60 2.50
N ILE A 101 -6.77 17.00 1.71
CA ILE A 101 -8.17 16.92 2.14
C ILE A 101 -8.58 15.46 2.37
N ALA A 102 -8.18 14.54 1.50
CA ALA A 102 -8.47 13.12 1.66
C ALA A 102 -7.78 12.51 2.89
N GLU A 103 -6.55 12.91 3.20
CA GLU A 103 -5.82 12.49 4.41
C GLU A 103 -6.55 12.97 5.68
N VAL A 104 -6.93 14.24 5.74
CA VAL A 104 -7.68 14.81 6.88
C VAL A 104 -9.04 14.14 7.01
N ALA A 105 -9.77 13.96 5.92
CA ALA A 105 -11.06 13.27 5.93
C ALA A 105 -10.92 11.81 6.40
N GLY A 106 -9.90 11.10 5.90
CA GLY A 106 -9.60 9.72 6.31
C GLY A 106 -9.27 9.63 7.79
N ALA A 107 -8.44 10.54 8.31
CA ALA A 107 -8.11 10.61 9.73
C ALA A 107 -9.36 10.88 10.59
N VAL A 108 -10.21 11.83 10.19
CA VAL A 108 -11.47 12.12 10.88
C VAL A 108 -12.39 10.91 10.87
N VAL A 109 -12.54 10.23 9.73
CA VAL A 109 -13.40 9.04 9.62
C VAL A 109 -12.91 7.92 10.53
N ILE A 110 -11.61 7.63 10.54
CA ILE A 110 -11.03 6.58 11.39
C ILE A 110 -11.21 6.91 12.88
N LEU A 111 -11.01 8.16 13.27
CA LEU A 111 -11.08 8.58 14.68
C LEU A 111 -12.52 8.70 15.18
N ALA A 112 -13.41 9.33 14.40
CA ALA A 112 -14.79 9.59 14.78
C ALA A 112 -15.70 8.34 14.63
N PHE A 113 -15.40 7.46 13.68
CA PHE A 113 -16.20 6.26 13.39
C PHE A 113 -15.41 4.97 13.62
N GLN A 114 -15.01 4.73 14.87
CA GLN A 114 -14.40 3.47 15.33
C GLN A 114 -15.12 2.19 14.83
N PRO A 115 -16.47 2.07 14.87
CA PRO A 115 -17.14 0.86 14.38
C PRO A 115 -16.98 0.65 12.87
N LEU A 116 -16.86 1.73 12.09
CA LEU A 116 -16.62 1.63 10.65
C LEU A 116 -15.20 1.12 10.39
N ALA A 117 -14.21 1.64 11.10
CA ALA A 117 -12.82 1.19 11.01
C ALA A 117 -12.70 -0.31 11.34
N ALA A 118 -13.35 -0.79 12.41
CA ALA A 118 -13.39 -2.20 12.77
C ALA A 118 -14.02 -3.08 11.68
N ASN A 119 -15.12 -2.62 11.07
CA ASN A 119 -15.78 -3.33 9.97
C ASN A 119 -14.91 -3.41 8.71
N LEU A 120 -14.19 -2.33 8.38
CA LEU A 120 -13.25 -2.34 7.26
C LEU A 120 -12.08 -3.30 7.50
N LEU A 121 -11.52 -3.30 8.71
CA LEU A 121 -10.46 -4.24 9.09
C LEU A 121 -10.94 -5.70 8.98
N ALA A 122 -12.16 -5.99 9.43
CA ALA A 122 -12.74 -7.32 9.31
C ALA A 122 -12.92 -7.75 7.84
N LYS A 123 -13.40 -6.84 6.98
CA LYS A 123 -13.54 -7.10 5.53
C LYS A 123 -12.19 -7.35 4.86
N VAL A 124 -11.17 -6.55 5.19
CA VAL A 124 -9.80 -6.74 4.70
C VAL A 124 -9.26 -8.09 5.17
N GLY A 125 -9.48 -8.45 6.43
CA GLY A 125 -9.04 -9.73 6.97
C GLY A 125 -9.72 -10.93 6.32
N GLN A 126 -11.03 -10.82 6.07
CA GLN A 126 -11.76 -11.85 5.34
C GLN A 126 -11.22 -12.00 3.91
N ALA A 127 -11.03 -10.90 3.18
CA ALA A 127 -10.46 -10.92 1.84
C ALA A 127 -9.04 -11.50 1.82
N ALA A 128 -8.21 -11.22 2.83
CA ALA A 128 -6.87 -11.78 2.95
C ALA A 128 -6.91 -13.29 3.21
N SER A 129 -7.72 -13.76 4.16
CA SER A 129 -7.93 -15.19 4.42
C SER A 129 -8.49 -15.93 3.21
N ASP A 130 -9.41 -15.34 2.46
CA ASP A 130 -9.99 -15.94 1.24
C ASP A 130 -8.96 -16.00 0.09
N ASN A 131 -8.05 -15.03 -0.01
CA ASN A 131 -6.92 -15.08 -0.93
C ASN A 131 -5.96 -16.22 -0.57
N ILE A 132 -5.66 -16.43 0.72
CA ILE A 132 -4.86 -17.57 1.18
C ILE A 132 -5.54 -18.88 0.77
N LYS A 133 -6.83 -19.06 1.11
CA LYS A 133 -7.57 -20.29 0.81
C LYS A 133 -7.67 -20.60 -0.68
N SER A 134 -7.79 -19.60 -1.55
CA SER A 134 -7.98 -19.82 -2.98
C SER A 134 -6.67 -19.96 -3.77
N SER A 135 -5.60 -19.31 -3.31
CA SER A 135 -4.41 -19.06 -4.16
C SER A 135 -3.09 -19.55 -3.57
N TYR A 136 -3.01 -19.80 -2.25
CA TYR A 136 -1.78 -20.26 -1.61
C TYR A 136 -1.48 -21.72 -2.00
N GLY A 137 -0.28 -21.97 -2.53
CA GLY A 137 0.14 -23.24 -3.13
C GLY A 137 -0.23 -23.43 -4.60
N LYS A 138 -1.10 -22.56 -5.16
CA LYS A 138 -1.40 -22.52 -6.60
C LYS A 138 -0.53 -21.50 -7.33
N ASN A 139 -0.38 -20.32 -6.75
CA ASN A 139 0.43 -19.23 -7.32
C ASN A 139 1.76 -19.15 -6.56
N ALA A 140 2.88 -19.40 -7.26
CA ALA A 140 4.21 -19.42 -6.66
C ALA A 140 4.57 -18.07 -6.03
N ASP A 141 4.23 -16.97 -6.71
CA ASP A 141 4.45 -15.59 -6.24
C ASP A 141 3.69 -15.25 -4.97
N LEU A 142 2.39 -15.52 -4.95
CA LEU A 142 1.55 -15.26 -3.77
C LEU A 142 2.01 -16.12 -2.59
N THR A 143 2.41 -17.36 -2.87
CA THR A 143 2.98 -18.27 -1.87
C THR A 143 4.31 -17.73 -1.35
N GLY A 144 5.19 -17.25 -2.22
CA GLY A 144 6.46 -16.63 -1.87
C GLY A 144 6.30 -15.35 -1.04
N LEU A 145 5.35 -14.49 -1.40
CA LEU A 145 5.01 -13.26 -0.64
C LEU A 145 4.53 -13.59 0.77
N TRP A 146 3.61 -14.55 0.91
CA TRP A 146 3.13 -14.99 2.22
C TRP A 146 4.24 -15.65 3.03
N ASN A 147 5.09 -16.49 2.41
CA ASN A 147 6.22 -17.12 3.07
C ASN A 147 7.20 -16.08 3.62
N SER A 148 7.59 -15.11 2.79
CA SER A 148 8.47 -14.01 3.18
C SER A 148 7.86 -13.15 4.29
N THR A 149 6.55 -12.87 4.20
CA THR A 149 5.81 -12.12 5.22
C THR A 149 5.80 -12.86 6.55
N MET A 150 5.47 -14.16 6.54
CA MET A 150 5.45 -15.02 7.73
C MET A 150 6.84 -15.14 8.35
N ASP A 151 7.89 -15.29 7.54
CA ASP A 151 9.28 -15.38 8.01
C ASP A 151 9.79 -14.05 8.60
N THR A 152 9.41 -12.92 8.01
CA THR A 152 9.83 -11.58 8.45
C THR A 152 9.13 -11.19 9.75
N LEU A 153 7.82 -11.43 9.84
CA LEU A 153 7.01 -11.03 10.98
C LEU A 153 6.92 -12.10 12.08
N LYS A 154 7.43 -13.31 11.82
CA LYS A 154 7.34 -14.48 12.71
C LYS A 154 5.89 -14.75 13.13
N CYS A 155 5.03 -14.90 12.14
CA CYS A 155 3.59 -15.10 12.28
C CYS A 155 3.09 -16.17 11.30
N CYS A 156 1.86 -16.65 11.48
CA CYS A 156 1.27 -17.66 10.60
C CYS A 156 -0.19 -17.35 10.24
N GLY A 157 -0.47 -17.27 8.94
CA GLY A 157 -1.79 -16.92 8.42
C GLY A 157 -2.14 -15.46 8.67
N PHE A 158 -3.35 -15.04 8.28
CA PHE A 158 -3.79 -13.68 8.54
C PHE A 158 -4.23 -13.54 10.01
N ASN A 159 -5.23 -14.31 10.43
CA ASN A 159 -5.69 -14.40 11.81
C ASN A 159 -5.01 -15.54 12.57
N ASN A 160 -4.85 -16.71 11.92
CA ASN A 160 -4.22 -17.89 12.50
C ASN A 160 -3.88 -18.94 11.42
N PHE A 161 -3.18 -20.03 11.79
CA PHE A 161 -2.84 -21.14 10.89
C PHE A 161 -4.05 -21.78 10.20
N THR A 162 -5.24 -21.70 10.80
CA THR A 162 -6.49 -22.20 10.23
C THR A 162 -6.89 -21.52 8.91
N ASP A 163 -6.33 -20.34 8.61
CA ASP A 163 -6.56 -19.66 7.33
C ASP A 163 -6.08 -20.47 6.13
N PHE A 164 -5.08 -21.36 6.31
CA PHE A 164 -4.59 -22.25 5.25
C PHE A 164 -5.46 -23.50 5.05
N ARG A 165 -6.44 -23.75 5.92
CA ARG A 165 -7.29 -24.95 5.82
C ARG A 165 -8.04 -24.96 4.49
N ASN A 166 -8.01 -26.10 3.80
CA ASN A 166 -8.58 -26.30 2.46
C ASN A 166 -7.89 -25.50 1.33
N SER A 167 -6.76 -24.84 1.58
CA SER A 167 -5.97 -24.23 0.50
C SER A 167 -5.40 -25.29 -0.46
N PRO A 168 -5.06 -24.93 -1.71
CA PRO A 168 -4.36 -25.81 -2.64
C PRO A 168 -3.13 -26.47 -2.01
N TYR A 169 -2.34 -25.71 -1.22
CA TYR A 169 -1.20 -26.24 -0.48
C TYR A 169 -1.60 -27.31 0.55
N TYR A 170 -2.60 -27.02 1.38
CA TYR A 170 -3.08 -27.93 2.44
C TYR A 170 -3.60 -29.25 1.87
N ASN A 171 -4.36 -29.17 0.78
CA ASN A 171 -4.91 -30.36 0.10
C ASN A 171 -3.81 -31.16 -0.60
N SER A 172 -2.85 -30.49 -1.25
CA SER A 172 -1.71 -31.14 -1.91
C SER A 172 -0.72 -31.78 -0.94
N SER A 173 -0.60 -31.23 0.28
CA SER A 173 0.40 -31.63 1.28
C SER A 173 -0.19 -32.56 2.34
N THR A 174 -1.24 -33.32 2.01
CA THR A 174 -1.86 -34.29 2.94
C THR A 174 -2.26 -33.66 4.28
N SER A 175 -2.97 -32.53 4.25
CA SER A 175 -3.43 -31.81 5.45
C SER A 175 -2.30 -31.21 6.32
N MET A 176 -1.20 -30.81 5.69
CA MET A 176 -0.10 -30.09 6.36
C MET A 176 -0.19 -28.58 6.12
N TYR A 177 0.33 -27.83 7.09
CA TYR A 177 0.45 -26.37 7.06
C TYR A 177 1.83 -25.93 6.55
N PRO A 178 1.99 -24.66 6.16
CA PRO A 178 3.31 -24.13 5.77
C PRO A 178 4.34 -24.27 6.90
N PRO A 179 5.61 -24.58 6.60
CA PRO A 179 6.65 -24.77 7.61
C PRO A 179 6.89 -23.53 8.48
N GLN A 180 6.62 -22.33 7.95
CA GLN A 180 6.69 -21.06 8.69
C GLN A 180 5.75 -21.05 9.92
N CYS A 181 4.65 -21.81 9.87
CA CYS A 181 3.71 -21.96 10.97
C CYS A 181 4.17 -22.90 12.08
N CYS A 182 5.27 -23.63 11.87
CA CYS A 182 5.86 -24.57 12.82
C CYS A 182 7.33 -24.23 13.12
N GLY A 183 7.66 -22.94 13.12
CA GLY A 183 9.00 -22.45 13.45
C GLY A 183 10.08 -22.82 12.43
N ASN A 184 9.69 -23.15 11.19
CA ASN A 184 10.59 -23.55 10.12
C ASN A 184 11.47 -24.77 10.47
N THR A 185 10.91 -25.69 11.27
CA THR A 185 11.57 -26.94 11.64
C THR A 185 11.44 -27.99 10.54
N ASN A 186 12.37 -28.95 10.49
CA ASN A 186 12.36 -30.04 9.50
C ASN A 186 11.22 -31.07 9.72
N ASN A 187 10.37 -30.86 10.71
CA ASN A 187 9.27 -31.76 11.03
C ASN A 187 8.02 -31.40 10.21
N PRO A 188 7.20 -32.40 9.82
CA PRO A 188 5.95 -32.14 9.11
C PRO A 188 5.04 -31.26 9.98
N CYS A 189 4.64 -30.11 9.43
CA CYS A 189 3.81 -29.14 10.13
C CYS A 189 2.34 -29.59 10.11
N ASN A 190 1.99 -30.49 11.04
CA ASN A 190 0.62 -30.94 11.24
C ASN A 190 -0.15 -29.98 12.17
N GLN A 191 -1.45 -30.22 12.35
CA GLN A 191 -2.30 -29.37 13.19
C GLN A 191 -1.79 -29.28 14.64
N THR A 192 -1.39 -30.40 15.24
CA THR A 192 -0.91 -30.45 16.62
C THR A 192 0.37 -29.62 16.81
N VAL A 193 1.31 -29.68 15.87
CA VAL A 193 2.55 -28.90 15.91
C VAL A 193 2.25 -27.43 15.71
N ALA A 194 1.42 -27.07 14.72
CA ALA A 194 1.03 -25.67 14.48
C ALA A 194 0.33 -25.04 15.69
N GLU A 195 -0.53 -25.80 16.37
CA GLU A 195 -1.23 -25.37 17.59
C GLU A 195 -0.28 -25.25 18.78
N SER A 196 0.62 -26.23 18.98
CA SER A 196 1.60 -26.22 20.06
C SER A 196 2.66 -25.13 19.94
N THR A 197 2.98 -24.70 18.72
CA THR A 197 3.97 -23.63 18.45
C THR A 197 3.41 -22.25 18.85
N MET A 198 2.08 -22.12 19.03
CA MET A 198 1.39 -20.89 19.43
C MET A 198 1.77 -19.65 18.60
N THR A 199 2.13 -19.84 17.33
CA THR A 199 2.42 -18.72 16.41
C THR A 199 1.16 -17.89 16.19
N ALA A 200 1.19 -16.64 16.65
CA ALA A 200 0.11 -15.69 16.40
C ALA A 200 -0.07 -15.44 14.89
N GLY A 201 -1.30 -15.10 14.49
CA GLY A 201 -1.58 -14.58 13.16
C GLY A 201 -0.79 -13.33 12.83
N CYS A 202 -0.60 -13.06 11.55
CA CYS A 202 0.11 -11.86 11.12
C CYS A 202 -0.64 -10.59 11.46
N PHE A 203 -1.98 -10.58 11.41
CA PHE A 203 -2.78 -9.43 11.81
C PHE A 203 -2.61 -9.03 13.29
N PRO A 204 -2.78 -9.91 14.28
CA PRO A 204 -2.54 -9.54 15.68
C PRO A 204 -1.07 -9.16 15.94
N LYS A 205 -0.11 -9.78 15.24
CA LYS A 205 1.30 -9.40 15.32
C LYS A 205 1.56 -7.99 14.78
N ILE A 206 1.02 -7.66 13.61
CA ILE A 206 1.09 -6.32 13.01
C ILE A 206 0.40 -5.31 13.93
N LYS A 207 -0.78 -5.65 14.48
CA LYS A 207 -1.48 -4.79 15.43
C LYS A 207 -0.60 -4.48 16.64
N SER A 208 0.06 -5.48 17.23
CA SER A 208 0.99 -5.28 18.34
C SER A 208 2.18 -4.40 17.96
N LEU A 209 2.71 -4.51 16.74
CA LEU A 209 3.77 -3.62 16.25
C LEU A 209 3.27 -2.19 16.03
N VAL A 210 2.03 -2.02 15.56
CA VAL A 210 1.40 -0.71 15.39
C VAL A 210 1.15 -0.06 16.73
N ASP A 211 0.57 -0.79 17.69
CA ASP A 211 0.31 -0.31 19.04
C ASP A 211 1.62 0.10 19.74
N GLY A 212 2.69 -0.68 19.58
CA GLY A 212 4.01 -0.37 20.14
C GLY A 212 4.71 0.83 19.49
N ASN A 213 4.42 1.11 18.22
CA ASN A 213 5.06 2.18 17.45
C ASN A 213 4.10 3.33 17.09
N THR A 214 2.96 3.43 17.79
CA THR A 214 1.90 4.39 17.44
C THR A 214 2.42 5.84 17.41
N VAL A 215 3.32 6.21 18.33
CA VAL A 215 3.94 7.54 18.37
C VAL A 215 4.72 7.85 17.09
N VAL A 216 5.52 6.89 16.60
CA VAL A 216 6.31 7.04 15.38
C VAL A 216 5.38 7.17 14.17
N ILE A 217 4.34 6.35 14.10
CA ILE A 217 3.37 6.37 12.99
C ILE A 217 2.66 7.73 12.93
N ILE A 218 2.19 8.25 14.07
CA ILE A 218 1.58 9.58 14.16
C ILE A 218 2.57 10.67 13.76
N ALA A 219 3.83 10.59 14.22
CA ALA A 219 4.85 11.57 13.87
C ALA A 219 5.15 11.58 12.36
N VAL A 220 5.23 10.41 11.72
CA VAL A 220 5.40 10.29 10.27
C VAL A 220 4.20 10.90 9.53
N ALA A 221 2.97 10.59 9.96
CA ALA A 221 1.76 11.13 9.34
C ALA A 221 1.69 12.66 9.43
N LEU A 222 2.01 13.25 10.59
CA LEU A 222 2.10 14.70 10.76
C LEU A 222 3.22 15.31 9.92
N GLY A 223 4.35 14.61 9.78
CA GLY A 223 5.45 15.02 8.93
C GLY A 223 5.06 15.07 7.45
N ILE A 224 4.32 14.07 6.96
CA ILE A 224 3.79 14.04 5.59
C ILE A 224 2.85 15.23 5.36
N ALA A 225 1.87 15.44 6.24
CA ALA A 225 0.96 16.58 6.15
C ALA A 225 1.69 17.93 6.15
N ALA A 226 2.75 18.08 6.97
CA ALA A 226 3.57 19.28 6.98
C ALA A 226 4.34 19.47 5.65
N LEU A 227 4.90 18.40 5.08
CA LEU A 227 5.58 18.44 3.78
C LEU A 227 4.63 18.82 2.65
N GLU A 228 3.39 18.32 2.66
CA GLU A 228 2.36 18.71 1.67
C GLU A 228 2.02 20.19 1.76
N LEU A 229 1.82 20.72 2.98
CA LEU A 229 1.61 22.15 3.21
C LEU A 229 2.78 22.98 2.68
N CYS A 230 4.02 22.58 2.97
CA CYS A 230 5.21 23.24 2.45
C CYS A 230 5.24 23.19 0.91
N ALA A 231 4.95 22.04 0.30
CA ALA A 231 4.92 21.88 -1.16
C ALA A 231 3.88 22.80 -1.81
N MET A 232 2.69 22.91 -1.23
CA MET A 232 1.64 23.82 -1.67
C MET A 232 2.07 25.29 -1.59
N VAL A 233 2.67 25.71 -0.47
CA VAL A 233 3.18 27.08 -0.29
C VAL A 233 4.28 27.40 -1.30
N VAL A 234 5.23 26.49 -1.52
CA VAL A 234 6.31 26.67 -2.50
C VAL A 234 5.74 26.76 -3.92
N SER A 235 4.81 25.87 -4.29
CA SER A 235 4.16 25.89 -5.61
C SER A 235 3.46 27.23 -5.88
N MET A 236 2.67 27.72 -4.92
CA MET A 236 1.98 29.01 -5.04
C MET A 236 2.95 30.20 -5.08
N THR A 237 4.02 30.14 -4.29
CA THR A 237 5.08 31.16 -4.33
C THR A 237 5.73 31.22 -5.71
N LEU A 238 6.08 30.07 -6.29
CA LEU A 238 6.63 30.00 -7.65
C LEU A 238 5.62 30.49 -8.70
N TYR A 239 4.36 30.05 -8.61
CA TYR A 239 3.28 30.48 -9.50
C TYR A 239 3.13 32.02 -9.53
N CYS A 240 3.08 32.65 -8.36
CA CYS A 240 2.96 34.10 -8.23
C CYS A 240 4.20 34.84 -8.77
N ARG A 241 5.40 34.31 -8.54
CA ARG A 241 6.65 34.92 -9.03
C ARG A 241 6.81 34.82 -10.53
N ILE A 242 6.38 33.73 -11.16
CA ILE A 242 6.37 33.62 -12.63
C ILE A 242 5.41 34.65 -13.25
N LYS A 243 4.34 35.04 -12.54
CA LYS A 243 3.44 36.12 -13.00
C LYS A 243 4.11 37.48 -13.03
N SER A 244 4.99 37.80 -12.07
CA SER A 244 5.71 39.09 -12.05
C SER A 244 6.79 39.23 -13.12
N THR A 245 7.23 38.15 -13.77
CA THR A 245 8.27 38.20 -14.82
C THR A 245 7.69 38.39 -16.23
N MET A 246 6.39 38.13 -16.42
CA MET A 246 5.71 38.27 -17.73
C MET A 246 4.84 39.54 -17.84
N ALA A 247 4.83 40.38 -16.80
CA ALA A 247 4.18 41.70 -16.79
C ALA A 247 5.27 42.77 -16.65
#